data_AF-A0A921K354-F1
#
_entry.id   AF-A0A921K354-F1
#
_cell.length_a   1.000
_cell.length_b   1.000
_cell.length_c   1.000
_cell.angle_alpha   90.00
_cell.angle_beta   90.00
_cell.angle_gamma   90.00
#
_symmetry.space_group_name_H-M   'P 1'
#
loop_
_entity.id
_entity.type
_entity.pdbx_description
1 polymer ?
#
loop_
_entity_poly.entity_id
_entity_poly.type
_entity_poly.pdbx_seq_one_letter_code
_entity_poly.pdbx_strand_id
1 'polypeptide(L)'
;MKKITLGALTLLLITTACRDDSYTLSTESTPNLVTPALHTRVSDSQSPLTGIVEAYPCLQGSSIYFGNYVNNTLSVFYGFYNVQDGNIVGDNNREVSLPVGKYNIVYWGTPKYEEPIHTTPAIDEPGLSIGSDLSKLYFGLRQYNKDTTYIPVYDLVHTNKEVNIGQEDLEANMERVVAGLKVIVKTKNNAVINSNITDMQVLIGGIAEKINLYTAEPENKTKTVKFDLVRSVDNTEMSNAMVMVFPSAPNPLLTLLITLKDGSVHTLSKNLESTLVANTRLTVNIVIGDIFAGGSSGNFTIDNWNESSETIEFPVVD
;
A
#
# COMPACT_ATOMS: atom_id res chain seq x y z
N MET A 1 -62.20 61.89 -22.91
CA MET A 1 -63.27 60.87 -22.95
C MET A 1 -62.79 59.69 -22.11
N LYS A 2 -63.49 59.34 -21.02
CA LYS A 2 -64.24 58.07 -20.82
C LYS A 2 -63.42 56.79 -21.19
N LYS A 3 -63.32 55.75 -20.35
CA LYS A 3 -63.82 55.48 -18.97
C LYS A 3 -63.21 54.13 -18.51
N ILE A 4 -62.85 54.00 -17.21
CA ILE A 4 -63.02 52.77 -16.36
C ILE A 4 -62.14 51.54 -16.78
N THR A 5 -61.55 50.70 -15.90
CA THR A 5 -61.94 50.22 -14.57
C THR A 5 -60.73 50.04 -13.64
N LEU A 6 -60.90 50.34 -12.35
CA LEU A 6 -60.02 49.91 -11.27
C LEU A 6 -60.69 48.72 -10.56
N GLY A 7 -60.01 47.58 -10.41
CA GLY A 7 -60.52 46.38 -9.74
C GLY A 7 -59.77 46.10 -8.46
N ALA A 8 -60.43 46.23 -7.31
CA ALA A 8 -59.83 45.98 -6.01
C ALA A 8 -59.67 44.47 -5.75
N LEU A 9 -58.54 44.06 -5.14
CA LEU A 9 -58.39 42.73 -4.57
C LEU A 9 -58.57 42.81 -3.06
N THR A 10 -59.67 42.24 -2.57
CA THR A 10 -60.08 42.29 -1.16
C THR A 10 -59.25 41.36 -0.28
N LEU A 11 -58.82 41.89 0.87
CA LEU A 11 -58.20 41.13 1.95
C LEU A 11 -59.28 40.34 2.71
N LEU A 12 -59.16 39.01 2.80
CA LEU A 12 -59.95 38.19 3.74
C LEU A 12 -59.04 37.33 4.62
N LEU A 13 -58.98 37.71 5.90
CA LEU A 13 -58.93 36.81 7.05
C LEU A 13 -60.41 36.48 7.38
N ILE A 14 -60.83 35.42 8.07
CA ILE A 14 -60.21 34.37 8.89
C ILE A 14 -61.05 33.09 8.68
N THR A 15 -60.53 31.87 8.86
CA THR A 15 -60.43 31.19 10.17
C THR A 15 -59.67 29.86 10.02
N THR A 16 -59.25 29.26 11.13
CA THR A 16 -58.68 27.90 11.21
C THR A 16 -59.77 26.82 11.33
N ALA A 17 -59.50 25.64 10.77
CA ALA A 17 -60.10 24.38 11.18
C ALA A 17 -58.98 23.34 11.29
N CYS A 18 -58.64 22.93 12.50
CA CYS A 18 -57.64 21.90 12.72
C CYS A 18 -58.17 20.55 12.21
N ARG A 19 -57.33 19.85 11.43
CA ARG A 19 -57.47 18.43 11.19
C ARG A 19 -56.13 17.81 11.56
N ASP A 20 -56.12 17.07 12.66
CA ASP A 20 -54.92 16.41 13.19
C ASP A 20 -54.60 15.16 12.36
N ASP A 21 -54.23 15.37 11.09
CA ASP A 21 -53.53 14.37 10.30
C ASP A 21 -52.05 14.43 10.72
N SER A 22 -51.77 14.01 11.95
CA SER A 22 -50.42 13.84 12.48
C SER A 22 -49.75 12.68 11.75
N TYR A 23 -49.19 12.99 10.58
CA TYR A 23 -48.11 12.20 10.00
C TYR A 23 -46.95 12.21 10.98
N THR A 24 -46.95 11.22 11.88
CA THR A 24 -45.73 10.75 12.49
C THR A 24 -44.83 10.33 11.34
N LEU A 25 -43.87 11.18 10.98
CA LEU A 25 -42.65 10.69 10.38
C LEU A 25 -42.20 9.56 11.30
N SER A 26 -42.15 8.34 10.77
CA SER A 26 -41.42 7.28 11.44
C SER A 26 -40.00 7.81 11.59
N THR A 27 -39.62 8.18 12.81
CA THR A 27 -38.22 8.29 13.18
C THR A 27 -37.62 6.94 12.84
N GLU A 28 -36.90 6.86 11.72
CA GLU A 28 -36.06 5.71 11.45
C GLU A 28 -35.16 5.57 12.68
N SER A 29 -35.34 4.46 13.39
CA SER A 29 -34.53 4.16 14.55
C SER A 29 -33.07 4.21 14.09
N THR A 30 -32.29 5.14 14.65
CA THR A 30 -30.85 5.19 14.41
C THR A 30 -30.32 3.77 14.59
N PRO A 31 -29.68 3.17 13.56
CA PRO A 31 -29.28 1.78 13.63
C PRO A 31 -28.45 1.56 14.89
N ASN A 32 -28.63 0.41 15.55
CA ASN A 32 -27.86 0.09 16.75
C ASN A 32 -26.42 -0.20 16.32
N LEU A 33 -25.58 0.84 16.34
CA LEU A 33 -24.19 0.78 15.92
C LEU A 33 -23.32 0.19 17.02
N VAL A 34 -22.43 -0.71 16.64
CA VAL A 34 -21.41 -1.31 17.49
C VAL A 34 -20.04 -0.95 16.94
N THR A 35 -19.15 -0.53 17.84
CA THR A 35 -17.72 -0.40 17.58
C THR A 35 -17.01 -1.59 18.25
N PRO A 36 -16.69 -2.66 17.51
CA PRO A 36 -15.89 -3.78 18.03
C PRO A 36 -14.45 -3.35 18.33
N ALA A 37 -13.78 -4.05 19.26
CA ALA A 37 -12.34 -3.83 19.45
C ALA A 37 -11.54 -4.41 18.27
N LEU A 38 -10.29 -3.98 18.11
CA LEU A 38 -9.40 -4.43 17.04
C LEU A 38 -8.14 -5.08 17.60
N HIS A 39 -7.87 -6.31 17.17
CA HIS A 39 -6.65 -7.07 17.44
C HIS A 39 -5.89 -7.27 16.14
N THR A 40 -4.57 -7.03 16.12
CA THR A 40 -3.78 -7.02 14.86
C THR A 40 -2.44 -7.75 15.01
N ARG A 41 -2.09 -8.56 14.00
CA ARG A 41 -0.83 -9.33 13.92
C ARG A 41 -0.38 -9.48 12.47
N VAL A 42 0.91 -9.71 12.27
CA VAL A 42 1.46 -10.17 10.99
C VAL A 42 1.84 -11.65 11.12
N SER A 43 1.38 -12.49 10.20
CA SER A 43 1.41 -13.95 10.34
C SER A 43 2.83 -14.51 10.56
N ASP A 44 3.81 -14.01 9.82
CA ASP A 44 5.18 -14.57 9.77
C ASP A 44 6.09 -14.18 10.93
N SER A 45 5.69 -13.21 11.75
CA SER A 45 6.48 -12.78 12.90
C SER A 45 5.89 -13.24 14.23
N GLN A 46 4.60 -13.61 14.27
CA GLN A 46 3.72 -13.58 15.46
C GLN A 46 3.69 -12.24 16.24
N SER A 47 4.62 -11.33 15.94
CA SER A 47 4.76 -10.01 16.55
C SER A 47 3.53 -9.17 16.24
N PRO A 48 3.06 -8.41 17.25
CA PRO A 48 1.93 -7.54 17.07
C PRO A 48 2.32 -6.36 16.14
N LEU A 49 1.37 -5.86 15.34
CA LEU A 49 1.70 -4.89 14.29
C LEU A 49 1.98 -3.50 14.89
N THR A 50 3.01 -2.83 14.36
CA THR A 50 3.25 -1.39 14.52
C THR A 50 3.17 -0.71 13.16
N GLY A 51 2.30 0.28 12.99
CA GLY A 51 2.00 0.88 11.68
C GLY A 51 0.56 1.40 11.56
N ILE A 52 0.05 1.39 10.34
CA ILE A 52 -1.34 1.74 10.02
C ILE A 52 -2.12 0.46 9.71
N VAL A 53 -3.39 0.38 10.13
CA VAL A 53 -4.35 -0.64 9.72
C VAL A 53 -5.63 0.01 9.22
N GLU A 54 -6.10 -0.48 8.07
CA GLU A 54 -7.27 -0.04 7.35
C GLU A 54 -8.25 -1.21 7.24
N ALA A 55 -9.51 -1.00 7.62
CA ALA A 55 -10.55 -2.02 7.64
C ALA A 55 -11.73 -1.57 6.79
N TYR A 56 -11.99 -2.27 5.68
CA TYR A 56 -13.01 -1.94 4.68
C TYR A 56 -14.22 -2.88 4.85
N PRO A 57 -15.34 -2.41 5.43
CA PRO A 57 -16.52 -3.26 5.61
C PRO A 57 -17.22 -3.51 4.28
N CYS A 58 -17.46 -4.77 3.96
CA CYS A 58 -18.25 -5.22 2.81
C CYS A 58 -19.49 -5.99 3.28
N LEU A 59 -20.50 -6.06 2.42
CA LEU A 59 -21.68 -6.91 2.65
C LEU A 59 -21.25 -8.38 2.78
N GLN A 60 -21.94 -9.14 3.63
CA GLN A 60 -21.65 -10.54 3.93
C GLN A 60 -21.35 -11.38 2.67
N GLY A 61 -20.30 -12.20 2.71
CA GLY A 61 -19.91 -13.08 1.60
C GLY A 61 -19.60 -12.37 0.27
N SER A 62 -19.24 -11.09 0.29
CA SER A 62 -19.03 -10.29 -0.93
C SER A 62 -17.88 -9.28 -0.84
N SER A 63 -17.47 -8.79 -2.00
CA SER A 63 -16.57 -7.64 -2.20
C SER A 63 -17.29 -6.29 -2.30
N ILE A 64 -18.61 -6.24 -2.07
CA ILE A 64 -19.39 -5.00 -2.21
C ILE A 64 -19.22 -4.15 -0.96
N TYR A 65 -18.52 -3.03 -1.10
CA TYR A 65 -18.20 -2.12 -0.02
C TYR A 65 -19.44 -1.48 0.59
N PHE A 66 -19.62 -1.65 1.90
CA PHE A 66 -20.74 -1.10 2.67
C PHE A 66 -20.49 0.36 3.09
N GLY A 67 -19.24 0.72 3.39
CA GLY A 67 -18.90 1.97 4.08
C GLY A 67 -18.71 1.79 5.58
N ASN A 68 -18.61 2.91 6.30
CA ASN A 68 -18.51 2.95 7.76
C ASN A 68 -19.39 4.07 8.31
N TYR A 69 -20.01 3.90 9.48
CA TYR A 69 -20.69 5.01 10.14
C TYR A 69 -19.65 5.90 10.84
N VAL A 70 -19.70 7.19 10.54
CA VAL A 70 -18.90 8.23 11.20
C VAL A 70 -19.86 9.28 11.71
N ASN A 71 -19.82 9.61 13.00
CA ASN A 71 -20.79 10.50 13.67
C ASN A 71 -22.25 10.10 13.35
N ASN A 72 -22.56 8.81 13.52
CA ASN A 72 -23.86 8.18 13.26
C ASN A 72 -24.38 8.32 11.81
N THR A 73 -23.54 8.74 10.86
CA THR A 73 -23.89 8.89 9.44
C THR A 73 -23.10 7.89 8.61
N LEU A 74 -23.77 7.10 7.76
CA LEU A 74 -23.10 6.19 6.85
C LEU A 74 -22.22 6.98 5.87
N SER A 75 -20.95 6.62 5.77
CA SER A 75 -19.95 7.35 5.01
C SER A 75 -19.11 6.42 4.12
N VAL A 76 -18.47 7.00 3.11
CA VAL A 76 -17.53 6.28 2.23
C VAL A 76 -16.24 5.89 2.94
N PHE A 77 -15.92 6.49 4.08
CA PHE A 77 -14.69 6.24 4.79
C PHE A 77 -14.64 4.82 5.34
N TYR A 78 -13.46 4.19 5.29
CA TYR A 78 -13.18 2.87 5.88
C TYR A 78 -12.60 3.05 7.29
N GLY A 79 -12.58 2.00 8.12
CA GLY A 79 -11.95 2.06 9.44
C GLY A 79 -10.45 2.31 9.33
N PHE A 80 -9.89 3.26 10.07
CA PHE A 80 -8.48 3.64 10.01
C PHE A 80 -7.89 3.72 11.42
N TYR A 81 -6.80 3.00 11.65
CA TYR A 81 -6.20 2.80 12.96
C TYR A 81 -4.69 2.99 12.89
N ASN A 82 -4.15 3.83 13.78
CA ASN A 82 -2.74 3.87 14.11
C ASN A 82 -2.51 2.82 15.20
N VAL A 83 -1.57 1.90 14.98
CA VAL A 83 -1.31 0.77 15.86
C VAL A 83 0.15 0.79 16.29
N GLN A 84 0.40 0.58 17.58
CA GLN A 84 1.72 0.32 18.13
C GLN A 84 1.68 -0.93 19.00
N ASP A 85 2.54 -1.88 18.66
CA ASP A 85 2.69 -3.19 19.29
C ASP A 85 1.33 -3.89 19.47
N GLY A 86 0.49 -3.80 18.43
CA GLY A 86 -0.84 -4.41 18.33
C GLY A 86 -1.97 -3.61 18.98
N ASN A 87 -1.65 -2.55 19.73
CA ASN A 87 -2.61 -1.71 20.44
C ASN A 87 -2.94 -0.46 19.60
N ILE A 88 -4.20 -0.05 19.59
CA ILE A 88 -4.61 1.23 19.00
C ILE A 88 -3.96 2.39 19.79
N VAL A 89 -3.37 3.35 19.09
CA VAL A 89 -2.71 4.53 19.71
C VAL A 89 -3.13 5.84 19.04
N GLY A 90 -3.08 6.93 19.81
CA GLY A 90 -3.40 8.28 19.36
C GLY A 90 -4.90 8.54 19.16
N ASP A 91 -5.25 9.82 18.96
CA ASP A 91 -6.65 10.27 18.94
C ASP A 91 -7.24 10.39 17.52
N ASN A 92 -6.40 10.33 16.47
CA ASN A 92 -6.80 10.54 15.08
C ASN A 92 -7.28 9.25 14.38
N ASN A 93 -7.84 8.32 15.15
CA ASN A 93 -8.38 7.07 14.63
C ASN A 93 -9.83 7.23 14.16
N ARG A 94 -10.22 6.41 13.20
CA ARG A 94 -11.58 6.35 12.68
C ARG A 94 -12.06 4.91 12.80
N GLU A 95 -12.62 4.59 13.95
CA GLU A 95 -13.01 3.23 14.27
C GLU A 95 -14.15 2.73 13.36
N VAL A 96 -14.18 1.42 13.11
CA VAL A 96 -15.31 0.75 12.47
C VAL A 96 -16.52 0.83 13.40
N SER A 97 -17.60 1.43 12.92
CA SER A 97 -18.89 1.50 13.59
C SER A 97 -19.97 1.05 12.62
N LEU A 98 -20.61 -0.07 12.92
CA LEU A 98 -21.51 -0.78 12.00
C LEU A 98 -22.76 -1.25 12.75
N PRO A 99 -23.91 -1.37 12.05
CA PRO A 99 -25.07 -2.09 12.58
C PRO A 99 -24.69 -3.52 12.99
N VAL A 100 -25.39 -4.08 14.00
CA VAL A 100 -25.28 -5.50 14.34
C VAL A 100 -25.60 -6.38 13.12
N GLY A 101 -24.70 -7.29 12.77
CA GLY A 101 -24.85 -8.14 11.59
C GLY A 101 -23.54 -8.79 11.12
N LYS A 102 -23.64 -9.63 10.09
CA LYS A 102 -22.46 -10.25 9.47
C LYS A 102 -21.94 -9.38 8.33
N TYR A 103 -20.64 -9.16 8.34
CA TYR A 103 -19.91 -8.39 7.33
C TYR A 103 -18.69 -9.17 6.88
N ASN A 104 -18.25 -8.92 5.66
CA ASN A 104 -16.94 -9.35 5.19
C ASN A 104 -15.98 -8.15 5.33
N ILE A 105 -14.97 -8.24 6.18
CA ILE A 105 -14.03 -7.14 6.41
C ILE A 105 -12.71 -7.45 5.69
N VAL A 106 -12.37 -6.58 4.73
CA VAL A 106 -11.05 -6.59 4.08
C VAL A 106 -10.13 -5.70 4.90
N TYR A 107 -8.96 -6.22 5.28
CA TYR A 107 -7.96 -5.48 6.04
C TYR A 107 -6.70 -5.27 5.20
N TRP A 108 -6.20 -4.04 5.26
CA TRP A 108 -4.88 -3.67 4.75
C TRP A 108 -4.06 -3.08 5.88
N GLY A 109 -2.78 -3.43 5.95
CA GLY A 109 -1.85 -2.88 6.92
C GLY A 109 -0.61 -2.32 6.23
N THR A 110 -0.10 -1.21 6.75
CA THR A 110 1.20 -0.65 6.38
C THR A 110 2.12 -0.71 7.61
N PRO A 111 2.91 -1.79 7.78
CA PRO A 111 3.88 -1.90 8.87
C PRO A 111 4.96 -0.82 8.79
N LYS A 112 5.37 -0.29 9.93
CA LYS A 112 6.42 0.71 10.05
C LYS A 112 7.77 0.04 10.33
N TYR A 113 8.80 0.47 9.60
CA TYR A 113 10.19 0.07 9.86
C TYR A 113 10.93 1.06 10.78
N GLU A 114 11.88 0.54 11.56
CA GLU A 114 12.82 1.33 12.36
C GLU A 114 14.11 1.70 11.59
N GLU A 115 14.48 0.94 10.55
CA GLU A 115 15.63 1.28 9.70
C GLU A 115 15.37 2.53 8.85
N PRO A 116 16.41 3.34 8.54
CA PRO A 116 16.25 4.57 7.78
C PRO A 116 15.73 4.29 6.36
N ILE A 117 14.53 4.79 6.08
CA ILE A 117 13.91 4.66 4.76
C ILE A 117 14.58 5.65 3.81
N HIS A 118 15.55 5.17 3.03
CA HIS A 118 16.27 5.97 2.02
C HIS A 118 15.46 6.20 0.73
N THR A 119 14.20 5.76 0.70
CA THR A 119 13.26 5.95 -0.40
C THR A 119 11.96 6.55 0.13
N THR A 120 11.24 7.29 -0.70
CA THR A 120 9.86 7.74 -0.39
C THR A 120 8.88 6.82 -1.11
N PRO A 121 8.44 5.70 -0.51
CA PRO A 121 7.49 4.79 -1.15
C PRO A 121 6.16 5.47 -1.45
N ALA A 122 5.49 5.03 -2.52
CA ALA A 122 4.19 5.56 -2.93
C ALA A 122 3.41 4.56 -3.78
N ILE A 123 2.08 4.59 -3.62
CA ILE A 123 1.10 3.89 -4.45
C ILE A 123 0.05 4.89 -4.96
N ASP A 124 -0.65 4.53 -6.03
CA ASP A 124 -1.88 5.18 -6.45
C ASP A 124 -3.08 4.42 -5.91
N GLU A 125 -3.90 5.10 -5.11
CA GLU A 125 -5.07 4.53 -4.45
C GLU A 125 -6.33 4.66 -5.33
N PRO A 126 -7.23 3.66 -5.32
CA PRO A 126 -8.44 3.72 -6.10
C PRO A 126 -9.49 4.63 -5.45
N GLY A 127 -10.29 5.32 -6.28
CA GLY A 127 -11.45 6.06 -5.80
C GLY A 127 -12.49 5.11 -5.18
N LEU A 128 -12.79 5.29 -3.90
CA LEU A 128 -13.78 4.48 -3.17
C LEU A 128 -15.16 5.13 -3.18
N SER A 129 -16.22 4.33 -3.14
CA SER A 129 -17.62 4.77 -3.02
C SER A 129 -18.46 3.68 -2.38
N ILE A 130 -19.54 4.05 -1.67
CA ILE A 130 -20.48 3.07 -1.10
C ILE A 130 -21.11 2.27 -2.25
N GLY A 131 -21.14 0.93 -2.11
CA GLY A 131 -21.59 0.01 -3.15
C GLY A 131 -20.53 -0.31 -4.22
N SER A 132 -19.31 0.25 -4.14
CA SER A 132 -18.21 -0.15 -5.02
C SER A 132 -17.83 -1.61 -4.78
N ASP A 133 -17.56 -2.32 -5.87
CA ASP A 133 -17.01 -3.68 -5.83
C ASP A 133 -15.49 -3.62 -5.68
N LEU A 134 -14.98 -3.94 -4.48
CA LEU A 134 -13.56 -3.90 -4.17
C LEU A 134 -12.74 -4.86 -5.05
N SER A 135 -13.34 -5.94 -5.58
CA SER A 135 -12.65 -6.86 -6.48
C SER A 135 -12.34 -6.25 -7.85
N LYS A 136 -12.86 -5.05 -8.13
CA LYS A 136 -12.58 -4.25 -9.34
C LYS A 136 -11.71 -3.03 -9.05
N LEU A 137 -11.32 -2.81 -7.80
CA LEU A 137 -10.44 -1.73 -7.36
C LEU A 137 -9.03 -2.28 -7.09
N TYR A 138 -8.02 -1.41 -7.23
CA TYR A 138 -6.62 -1.82 -7.17
C TYR A 138 -5.75 -0.71 -6.56
N PHE A 139 -4.74 -1.09 -5.77
CA PHE A 139 -3.59 -0.23 -5.52
C PHE A 139 -2.62 -0.33 -6.69
N GLY A 140 -2.28 0.79 -7.32
CA GLY A 140 -1.37 0.88 -8.45
C GLY A 140 0.05 1.33 -8.05
N LEU A 141 1.04 0.97 -8.86
CA LEU A 141 2.36 1.59 -8.78
C LEU A 141 2.26 3.06 -9.21
N ARG A 142 2.78 3.98 -8.39
CA ARG A 142 2.93 5.39 -8.78
C ARG A 142 4.11 5.55 -9.73
N GLN A 143 3.86 6.15 -10.89
CA GLN A 143 4.90 6.46 -11.89
C GLN A 143 5.72 7.69 -11.46
N TYR A 144 7.03 7.71 -11.75
CA TYR A 144 7.83 8.92 -11.65
C TYR A 144 7.42 9.92 -12.74
N ASN A 145 7.00 11.14 -12.36
CA ASN A 145 6.55 12.21 -13.26
C ASN A 145 7.51 12.62 -14.41
N LYS A 146 8.75 12.11 -14.42
CA LYS A 146 9.82 12.49 -15.37
C LYS A 146 10.19 11.40 -16.37
N ASP A 147 9.76 10.15 -16.18
CA ASP A 147 10.11 9.03 -17.06
C ASP A 147 9.05 7.90 -17.00
N THR A 148 9.37 6.72 -17.54
CA THR A 148 8.48 5.54 -17.59
C THR A 148 8.68 4.56 -16.44
N THR A 149 9.50 4.91 -15.43
CA THR A 149 9.76 4.07 -14.26
C THR A 149 8.83 4.40 -13.10
N TYR A 150 8.74 3.48 -12.15
CA TYR A 150 7.80 3.53 -11.03
C TYR A 150 8.53 3.59 -9.69
N ILE A 151 7.86 4.14 -8.68
CA ILE A 151 8.35 4.29 -7.31
C ILE A 151 8.20 2.95 -6.56
N PRO A 152 9.10 2.59 -5.62
CA PRO A 152 8.85 1.51 -4.67
C PRO A 152 7.57 1.72 -3.87
N VAL A 153 6.99 0.63 -3.38
CA VAL A 153 5.73 0.65 -2.62
C VAL A 153 5.98 0.60 -1.12
N TYR A 154 4.94 0.82 -0.32
CA TYR A 154 4.99 0.58 1.12
C TYR A 154 5.16 -0.92 1.41
N ASP A 155 5.55 -1.29 2.63
CA ASP A 155 5.26 -2.65 3.09
C ASP A 155 3.75 -2.78 3.27
N LEU A 156 3.16 -3.76 2.60
CA LEU A 156 1.72 -3.99 2.60
C LEU A 156 1.46 -5.41 3.07
N VAL A 157 0.58 -5.50 4.07
CA VAL A 157 0.01 -6.75 4.56
C VAL A 157 -1.50 -6.73 4.32
N HIS A 158 -2.10 -7.88 4.09
CA HIS A 158 -3.53 -8.03 3.77
C HIS A 158 -4.13 -9.25 4.47
N THR A 159 -5.42 -9.16 4.82
CA THR A 159 -6.26 -10.33 5.07
C THR A 159 -7.72 -10.00 4.80
N ASN A 160 -8.56 -11.02 4.69
CA ASN A 160 -9.98 -10.87 4.45
C ASN A 160 -10.74 -11.88 5.33
N LYS A 161 -11.67 -11.39 6.17
CA LYS A 161 -12.34 -12.20 7.19
C LYS A 161 -13.81 -11.82 7.32
N GLU A 162 -14.71 -12.82 7.39
CA GLU A 162 -16.08 -12.58 7.85
C GLU A 162 -16.11 -12.35 9.37
N VAL A 163 -16.87 -11.34 9.80
CA VAL A 163 -17.03 -10.95 11.22
C VAL A 163 -18.51 -10.69 11.53
N ASN A 164 -18.95 -11.14 12.70
CA ASN A 164 -20.29 -10.92 13.24
C ASN A 164 -20.30 -9.74 14.23
N ILE A 165 -20.53 -8.54 13.70
CA ILE A 165 -20.57 -7.28 14.46
C ILE A 165 -21.64 -7.36 15.54
N GLY A 166 -21.24 -7.05 16.78
CA GLY A 166 -22.09 -7.20 17.97
C GLY A 166 -21.96 -8.55 18.69
N GLN A 167 -21.13 -9.46 18.17
CA GLN A 167 -20.78 -10.74 18.82
C GLN A 167 -19.26 -11.00 18.86
N GLU A 168 -18.52 -10.47 17.88
CA GLU A 168 -17.09 -10.69 17.68
C GLU A 168 -16.31 -9.37 17.61
N ASP A 169 -15.05 -9.40 18.06
CA ASP A 169 -14.06 -8.35 17.80
C ASP A 169 -13.48 -8.47 16.38
N LEU A 170 -12.85 -7.40 15.89
CA LEU A 170 -12.08 -7.42 14.65
C LEU A 170 -10.72 -8.08 14.89
N GLU A 171 -10.35 -9.03 14.02
CA GLU A 171 -9.05 -9.69 14.04
C GLU A 171 -8.37 -9.57 12.68
N ALA A 172 -7.36 -8.71 12.59
CA ALA A 172 -6.55 -8.52 11.40
C ALA A 172 -5.23 -9.30 11.52
N ASN A 173 -5.29 -10.61 11.28
CA ASN A 173 -4.12 -11.47 11.12
C ASN A 173 -3.69 -11.46 9.65
N MET A 174 -2.69 -10.64 9.33
CA MET A 174 -2.37 -10.25 7.95
C MET A 174 -1.07 -10.86 7.42
N GLU A 175 -1.08 -11.24 6.14
CA GLU A 175 0.06 -11.77 5.42
C GLU A 175 0.66 -10.70 4.50
N ARG A 176 1.99 -10.73 4.31
CA ARG A 176 2.70 -9.74 3.48
C ARG A 176 2.53 -10.02 1.99
N VAL A 177 2.06 -9.03 1.24
CA VAL A 177 1.73 -9.19 -0.19
C VAL A 177 2.74 -8.54 -1.14
N VAL A 178 3.79 -7.94 -0.58
CA VAL A 178 4.93 -7.36 -1.31
C VAL A 178 6.19 -8.23 -1.18
N ALA A 179 7.16 -8.01 -2.07
CA ALA A 179 8.49 -8.58 -2.01
C ALA A 179 9.51 -7.51 -1.60
N GLY A 180 10.45 -7.85 -0.71
CA GLY A 180 11.56 -7.00 -0.33
C GLY A 180 12.79 -7.21 -1.22
N LEU A 181 13.45 -6.12 -1.62
CA LEU A 181 14.69 -6.12 -2.38
C LEU A 181 15.75 -5.23 -1.73
N LYS A 182 16.93 -5.79 -1.47
CA LYS A 182 18.14 -5.05 -1.08
C LYS A 182 19.22 -5.30 -2.12
N VAL A 183 19.85 -4.24 -2.62
CA VAL A 183 20.98 -4.30 -3.54
C VAL A 183 22.21 -3.75 -2.84
N ILE A 184 23.34 -4.43 -3.02
CA ILE A 184 24.64 -4.10 -2.44
C ILE A 184 25.66 -4.17 -3.57
N VAL A 185 26.25 -3.04 -3.94
CA VAL A 185 27.26 -2.94 -5.01
C VAL A 185 28.63 -2.68 -4.41
N LYS A 186 29.61 -3.50 -4.77
CA LYS A 186 30.99 -3.45 -4.28
C LYS A 186 31.99 -3.57 -5.42
N THR A 187 33.20 -3.04 -5.24
CA THR A 187 34.30 -3.35 -6.16
C THR A 187 34.90 -4.72 -5.85
N LYS A 188 35.64 -5.29 -6.80
CA LYS A 188 36.47 -6.48 -6.55
C LYS A 188 37.42 -6.24 -5.37
N ASN A 189 37.51 -7.22 -4.47
CA ASN A 189 38.28 -7.17 -3.22
C ASN A 189 37.82 -6.10 -2.19
N ASN A 190 36.59 -5.57 -2.29
CA ASN A 190 36.05 -4.54 -1.38
C ASN A 190 36.93 -3.27 -1.32
N ALA A 191 37.52 -2.88 -2.45
CA ALA A 191 38.25 -1.63 -2.59
C ALA A 191 37.29 -0.42 -2.65
N VAL A 192 37.84 0.78 -2.44
CA VAL A 192 37.08 2.03 -2.49
C VAL A 192 36.47 2.24 -3.88
N ILE A 193 35.16 2.51 -3.92
CA ILE A 193 34.40 2.80 -5.14
C ILE A 193 34.91 4.13 -5.74
N ASN A 194 35.27 4.08 -7.02
CA ASN A 194 35.85 5.20 -7.76
C ASN A 194 35.10 6.52 -7.49
N SER A 195 35.83 7.56 -7.09
CA SER A 195 35.26 8.87 -6.77
C SER A 195 34.75 9.63 -8.00
N ASN A 196 34.96 9.12 -9.21
CA ASN A 196 34.33 9.62 -10.43
C ASN A 196 32.87 9.18 -10.59
N ILE A 197 32.41 8.15 -9.86
CA ILE A 197 31.01 7.75 -9.83
C ILE A 197 30.25 8.70 -8.89
N THR A 198 29.28 9.43 -9.43
CA THR A 198 28.44 10.38 -8.68
C THR A 198 27.21 9.72 -8.08
N ASP A 199 26.63 8.76 -8.79
CA ASP A 199 25.35 8.16 -8.45
C ASP A 199 25.25 6.71 -8.99
N MET A 200 24.43 5.89 -8.34
CA MET A 200 24.02 4.58 -8.86
C MET A 200 22.53 4.36 -8.60
N GLN A 201 21.80 3.92 -9.62
CA GLN A 201 20.37 3.62 -9.55
C GLN A 201 20.10 2.18 -9.99
N VAL A 202 19.14 1.54 -9.36
CA VAL A 202 18.65 0.21 -9.75
C VAL A 202 17.30 0.35 -10.41
N LEU A 203 17.13 -0.33 -11.55
CA LEU A 203 15.86 -0.58 -12.20
C LEU A 203 15.56 -2.08 -12.11
N ILE A 204 14.39 -2.45 -11.61
CA ILE A 204 13.92 -3.83 -11.56
C ILE A 204 12.64 -3.97 -12.40
N GLY A 205 12.72 -4.74 -13.48
CA GLY A 205 11.64 -4.94 -14.45
C GLY A 205 10.68 -6.07 -14.09
N GLY A 206 9.57 -6.18 -14.84
CA GLY A 206 8.60 -7.26 -14.68
C GLY A 206 7.77 -7.17 -13.39
N ILE A 207 7.74 -6.03 -12.71
CA ILE A 207 6.94 -5.79 -11.51
C ILE A 207 5.46 -5.67 -11.90
N ALA A 208 4.55 -6.18 -11.06
CA ALA A 208 3.11 -5.96 -11.23
C ALA A 208 2.77 -4.47 -11.26
N GLU A 209 1.89 -4.06 -12.16
CA GLU A 209 1.38 -2.68 -12.23
C GLU A 209 0.53 -2.33 -11.01
N LYS A 210 -0.18 -3.32 -10.46
CA LYS A 210 -1.20 -3.13 -9.45
C LYS A 210 -1.52 -4.42 -8.70
N ILE A 211 -2.05 -4.29 -7.48
CA ILE A 211 -2.59 -5.40 -6.67
C ILE A 211 -4.07 -5.16 -6.38
N ASN A 212 -4.88 -6.23 -6.40
CA ASN A 212 -6.33 -6.16 -6.21
C ASN A 212 -6.70 -5.75 -4.77
N LEU A 213 -7.64 -4.83 -4.58
CA LEU A 213 -7.99 -4.32 -3.24
C LEU A 213 -8.73 -5.37 -2.37
N TYR A 214 -9.35 -6.39 -2.96
CA TYR A 214 -10.11 -7.45 -2.26
C TYR A 214 -9.34 -8.76 -2.09
N THR A 215 -8.48 -9.13 -3.05
CA THR A 215 -7.72 -10.39 -3.02
C THR A 215 -6.21 -10.21 -2.79
N ALA A 216 -5.71 -8.98 -2.88
CA ALA A 216 -4.28 -8.64 -2.95
C ALA A 216 -3.51 -9.30 -4.12
N GLU A 217 -4.19 -9.90 -5.10
CA GLU A 217 -3.53 -10.56 -6.22
C GLU A 217 -2.86 -9.54 -7.17
N PRO A 218 -1.62 -9.80 -7.62
CA PRO A 218 -0.86 -8.91 -8.50
C PRO A 218 -1.19 -9.09 -9.98
N GLU A 219 -1.44 -7.98 -10.68
CA GLU A 219 -1.76 -7.95 -12.11
C GLU A 219 -0.74 -7.18 -12.96
N ASN A 220 -0.69 -7.52 -14.26
CA ASN A 220 0.14 -6.88 -15.29
C ASN A 220 1.62 -6.71 -14.88
N LYS A 221 2.33 -7.84 -14.76
CA LYS A 221 3.73 -7.96 -14.36
C LYS A 221 4.72 -7.52 -15.45
N THR A 222 4.68 -6.24 -15.80
CA THR A 222 5.41 -5.64 -16.93
C THR A 222 6.16 -4.34 -16.58
N LYS A 223 5.98 -3.79 -15.39
CA LYS A 223 6.51 -2.46 -15.02
C LYS A 223 7.95 -2.53 -14.52
N THR A 224 8.61 -1.38 -14.54
CA THR A 224 9.98 -1.22 -14.04
C THR A 224 10.00 -0.25 -12.88
N VAL A 225 10.29 -0.74 -11.68
CA VAL A 225 10.50 0.09 -10.49
C VAL A 225 11.95 0.58 -10.47
N LYS A 226 12.17 1.83 -10.06
CA LYS A 226 13.49 2.46 -9.95
C LYS A 226 13.73 2.97 -8.53
N PHE A 227 14.95 2.80 -8.02
CA PHE A 227 15.39 3.37 -6.74
C PHE A 227 16.90 3.65 -6.73
N ASP A 228 17.31 4.58 -5.87
CA ASP A 228 18.69 5.05 -5.77
C ASP A 228 19.49 4.21 -4.75
N LEU A 229 20.82 4.14 -4.92
CA LEU A 229 21.73 3.52 -3.96
C LEU A 229 22.53 4.60 -3.20
N VAL A 230 22.68 4.42 -1.90
CA VAL A 230 23.43 5.30 -1.01
C VAL A 230 24.87 4.81 -0.86
N ARG A 231 25.84 5.72 -0.99
CA ARG A 231 27.26 5.41 -0.76
C ARG A 231 27.54 5.22 0.73
N SER A 232 28.29 4.18 1.08
CA SER A 232 28.76 3.95 2.45
C SER A 232 29.79 5.00 2.89
N VAL A 233 29.89 5.22 4.21
CA VAL A 233 30.81 6.21 4.82
C VAL A 233 32.29 5.92 4.51
N ASP A 234 32.66 4.63 4.45
CA ASP A 234 34.01 4.17 4.07
C ASP A 234 34.24 4.16 2.55
N ASN A 235 33.22 4.48 1.75
CA ASN A 235 33.22 4.48 0.29
C ASN A 235 33.46 3.10 -0.37
N THR A 236 33.30 1.97 0.35
CA THR A 236 33.51 0.63 -0.23
C THR A 236 32.23 -0.02 -0.82
N GLU A 237 31.06 0.56 -0.53
CA GLU A 237 29.74 0.02 -0.90
C GLU A 237 28.79 1.12 -1.44
N MET A 238 27.92 0.76 -2.37
CA MET A 238 26.68 1.51 -2.70
C MET A 238 25.51 0.55 -2.44
N SER A 239 24.57 0.91 -1.57
CA SER A 239 23.45 0.03 -1.21
C SER A 239 22.17 0.78 -0.83
N ASN A 240 21.04 0.07 -0.78
CA ASN A 240 19.77 0.59 -0.29
C ASN A 240 19.33 -0.06 1.04
N ALA A 241 18.54 0.66 1.83
CA ALA A 241 17.65 0.04 2.81
C ALA A 241 16.61 -0.82 2.08
N MET A 242 16.10 -1.89 2.70
CA MET A 242 15.17 -2.83 2.06
C MET A 242 13.98 -2.11 1.44
N VAL A 243 13.87 -2.09 0.10
CA VAL A 243 12.71 -1.50 -0.60
C VAL A 243 11.66 -2.57 -0.84
N MET A 244 10.39 -2.18 -0.87
CA MET A 244 9.30 -3.09 -1.21
C MET A 244 8.82 -2.85 -2.65
N VAL A 245 8.51 -3.94 -3.35
CA VAL A 245 7.90 -3.94 -4.68
C VAL A 245 6.72 -4.90 -4.72
N PHE A 246 5.75 -4.66 -5.60
CA PHE A 246 4.75 -5.68 -5.88
C PHE A 246 5.39 -6.94 -6.50
N PRO A 247 4.79 -8.13 -6.38
CA PRO A 247 5.38 -9.37 -6.90
C PRO A 247 5.69 -9.33 -8.41
N SER A 248 6.81 -9.90 -8.83
CA SER A 248 7.30 -9.85 -10.21
C SER A 248 6.79 -11.00 -11.08
N ALA A 249 7.00 -10.87 -12.38
CA ALA A 249 7.09 -11.99 -13.33
C ALA A 249 8.34 -12.85 -13.04
N PRO A 250 8.41 -14.09 -13.57
CA PRO A 250 9.61 -14.90 -13.51
C PRO A 250 10.83 -14.21 -14.11
N ASN A 251 11.99 -14.42 -13.51
CA ASN A 251 13.30 -13.94 -13.96
C ASN A 251 13.35 -12.45 -14.32
N PRO A 252 12.98 -11.54 -13.39
CA PRO A 252 12.91 -10.11 -13.66
C PRO A 252 14.29 -9.54 -14.03
N LEU A 253 14.33 -8.65 -15.02
CA LEU A 253 15.56 -7.97 -15.44
C LEU A 253 15.95 -6.93 -14.37
N LEU A 254 17.08 -7.13 -13.71
CA LEU A 254 17.70 -6.11 -12.87
C LEU A 254 18.75 -5.35 -13.69
N THR A 255 18.69 -4.02 -13.66
CA THR A 255 19.59 -3.10 -14.35
C THR A 255 20.18 -2.11 -13.37
N LEU A 256 21.51 -2.00 -13.35
CA LEU A 256 22.25 -0.99 -12.62
C LEU A 256 22.65 0.13 -13.60
N LEU A 257 22.28 1.36 -13.26
CA LEU A 257 22.77 2.58 -13.89
C LEU A 257 23.86 3.18 -13.02
N ILE A 258 25.00 3.55 -13.62
CA ILE A 258 26.13 4.16 -12.92
C ILE A 258 26.44 5.49 -13.61
N THR A 259 26.20 6.59 -12.91
CA THR A 259 26.45 7.95 -13.42
C THR A 259 27.83 8.42 -13.01
N LEU A 260 28.58 9.02 -13.95
CA LEU A 260 29.89 9.60 -13.70
C LEU A 260 29.84 11.14 -13.59
N LYS A 261 30.92 11.73 -13.06
CA LYS A 261 31.10 13.19 -12.92
C LYS A 261 31.01 13.99 -14.22
N ASP A 262 31.27 13.36 -15.37
CA ASP A 262 31.13 13.97 -16.70
C ASP A 262 29.69 13.91 -17.25
N GLY A 263 28.76 13.30 -16.52
CA GLY A 263 27.37 13.11 -16.92
C GLY A 263 27.11 11.87 -17.77
N SER A 264 28.14 11.06 -18.07
CA SER A 264 27.95 9.77 -18.74
C SER A 264 27.27 8.75 -17.82
N VAL A 265 26.46 7.86 -18.40
CA VAL A 265 25.73 6.81 -17.69
C VAL A 265 26.09 5.45 -18.28
N HIS A 266 26.68 4.58 -17.46
CA HIS A 266 26.93 3.19 -17.81
C HIS A 266 25.73 2.33 -17.38
N THR A 267 25.25 1.47 -18.26
CA THR A 267 24.08 0.60 -18.04
C THR A 267 24.49 -0.86 -18.06
N LEU A 268 24.06 -1.63 -17.05
CA LEU A 268 24.52 -2.99 -16.78
C LEU A 268 23.30 -3.83 -16.38
N SER A 269 23.03 -4.95 -17.04
CA SER A 269 21.76 -5.67 -16.83
C SER A 269 21.94 -7.19 -16.79
N LYS A 270 21.19 -7.86 -15.90
CA LYS A 270 21.11 -9.33 -15.78
C LYS A 270 19.73 -9.72 -15.24
N ASN A 271 19.15 -10.79 -15.75
CA ASN A 271 17.93 -11.36 -15.16
C ASN A 271 18.28 -11.98 -13.80
N LEU A 272 17.42 -11.77 -12.80
CA LEU A 272 17.50 -12.53 -11.55
C LEU A 272 17.06 -13.97 -11.79
N GLU A 273 17.62 -14.92 -11.03
CA GLU A 273 17.20 -16.33 -11.06
C GLU A 273 15.93 -16.48 -10.21
N SER A 274 15.94 -15.87 -9.03
CA SER A 274 14.78 -15.70 -8.15
C SER A 274 13.68 -14.83 -8.75
N THR A 275 12.41 -15.25 -8.57
CA THR A 275 11.21 -14.41 -8.76
C THR A 275 10.96 -13.63 -7.47
N LEU A 276 10.55 -12.36 -7.57
CA LEU A 276 10.17 -11.58 -6.39
C LEU A 276 8.73 -11.95 -6.01
N VAL A 277 8.56 -12.80 -4.99
CA VAL A 277 7.27 -13.31 -4.55
C VAL A 277 6.81 -12.57 -3.28
N ALA A 278 5.50 -12.47 -3.06
CA ALA A 278 4.94 -11.97 -1.81
C ALA A 278 5.61 -12.61 -0.59
N ASN A 279 5.85 -11.82 0.45
CA ASN A 279 6.49 -12.22 1.71
C ASN A 279 7.95 -12.72 1.60
N THR A 280 8.62 -12.56 0.45
CA THR A 280 10.05 -12.88 0.32
C THR A 280 10.92 -11.63 0.48
N ARG A 281 12.19 -11.83 0.86
CA ARG A 281 13.23 -10.79 0.87
C ARG A 281 14.46 -11.29 0.14
N LEU A 282 14.90 -10.57 -0.89
CA LEU A 282 16.09 -10.90 -1.67
C LEU A 282 17.20 -9.88 -1.43
N THR A 283 18.42 -10.36 -1.15
CA THR A 283 19.64 -9.51 -1.13
C THR A 283 20.51 -9.83 -2.34
N VAL A 284 20.77 -8.81 -3.14
CA VAL A 284 21.45 -8.83 -4.44
C VAL A 284 22.83 -8.19 -4.28
N ASN A 285 23.86 -9.03 -4.13
CA ASN A 285 25.26 -8.59 -4.09
C ASN A 285 25.87 -8.50 -5.50
N ILE A 286 26.23 -7.30 -5.95
CA ILE A 286 26.81 -7.03 -7.26
C ILE A 286 28.29 -6.65 -7.08
N VAL A 287 29.19 -7.32 -7.82
CA VAL A 287 30.61 -6.95 -7.89
C VAL A 287 30.88 -6.23 -9.21
N ILE A 288 31.47 -5.04 -9.13
CA ILE A 288 31.89 -4.25 -10.29
C ILE A 288 33.42 -4.22 -10.46
N GLY A 289 33.86 -4.17 -11.71
CA GLY A 289 35.26 -3.93 -12.07
C GLY A 289 35.62 -2.44 -12.12
N ASP A 290 36.82 -2.14 -12.62
CA ASP A 290 37.25 -0.75 -12.80
C ASP A 290 36.44 -0.04 -13.89
N ILE A 291 35.87 1.12 -13.55
CA ILE A 291 35.13 1.98 -14.48
C ILE A 291 35.97 3.22 -14.76
N PHE A 292 36.31 3.44 -16.03
CA PHE A 292 37.13 4.55 -16.51
C PHE A 292 36.30 5.52 -17.35
N ALA A 293 36.53 6.83 -17.15
CA ALA A 293 35.90 7.86 -17.97
C ALA A 293 36.33 7.73 -19.45
N GLY A 294 35.37 7.77 -20.36
CA GLY A 294 35.61 7.59 -21.81
C GLY A 294 35.64 6.13 -22.30
N GLY A 295 35.38 5.14 -21.44
CA GLY A 295 35.18 3.75 -21.87
C GLY A 295 33.81 3.55 -22.54
N SER A 296 33.73 2.73 -23.60
CA SER A 296 32.45 2.26 -24.13
C SER A 296 31.79 1.26 -23.17
N SER A 297 30.50 1.00 -23.36
CA SER A 297 29.71 0.05 -22.55
C SER A 297 30.28 -1.38 -22.65
N GLY A 298 31.13 -1.75 -21.69
CA GLY A 298 31.68 -3.09 -21.56
C GLY A 298 30.76 -4.01 -20.77
N ASN A 299 30.56 -5.23 -21.27
CA ASN A 299 30.01 -6.32 -20.47
C ASN A 299 31.06 -6.76 -19.44
N PHE A 300 30.74 -6.73 -18.16
CA PHE A 300 31.48 -7.48 -17.13
C PHE A 300 30.65 -8.66 -16.62
N THR A 301 31.35 -9.70 -16.18
CA THR A 301 30.73 -10.86 -15.53
C THR A 301 30.29 -10.49 -14.12
N ILE A 302 28.98 -10.54 -13.87
CA ILE A 302 28.46 -10.62 -12.50
C ILE A 302 28.77 -12.03 -12.02
N ASP A 303 29.84 -12.15 -11.23
CA ASP A 303 30.24 -13.39 -10.56
C ASP A 303 29.05 -13.96 -9.77
N ASN A 304 28.97 -15.30 -9.68
CA ASN A 304 27.77 -15.98 -9.20
C ASN A 304 27.36 -15.54 -7.80
N TRP A 305 26.05 -15.33 -7.65
CA TRP A 305 25.38 -15.07 -6.38
C TRP A 305 25.70 -16.17 -5.36
N ASN A 306 25.83 -15.78 -4.09
CA ASN A 306 25.61 -16.69 -2.99
C ASN A 306 24.16 -16.47 -2.53
N GLU A 307 23.21 -17.19 -3.12
CA GLU A 307 21.78 -17.05 -2.83
C GLU A 307 21.38 -17.77 -1.53
N SER A 308 20.25 -17.33 -0.97
CA SER A 308 19.60 -17.78 0.28
C SER A 308 20.33 -17.46 1.59
N SER A 309 19.65 -16.65 2.42
CA SER A 309 19.65 -16.82 3.87
C SER A 309 18.22 -17.15 4.29
N GLU A 310 17.89 -18.43 4.25
CA GLU A 310 16.64 -18.99 4.75
C GLU A 310 16.85 -19.36 6.23
N THR A 311 15.99 -18.86 7.13
CA THR A 311 15.96 -19.33 8.53
C THR A 311 14.66 -20.09 8.73
N ILE A 312 14.77 -21.41 8.87
CA ILE A 312 13.65 -22.28 9.23
C ILE A 312 13.59 -22.33 10.77
N GLU A 313 12.46 -21.96 11.35
CA GLU A 313 12.19 -22.20 12.78
C GLU A 313 11.59 -23.60 12.99
N PHE A 314 12.03 -24.26 14.05
CA PHE A 314 11.62 -25.64 14.37
C PHE A 314 10.28 -25.67 15.12
N PRO A 315 9.45 -26.72 14.95
CA PRO A 315 8.31 -26.95 15.82
C PRO A 315 8.75 -27.20 17.27
N VAL A 316 7.89 -26.85 18.22
CA VAL A 316 8.10 -27.00 19.67
C VAL A 316 8.42 -28.45 20.02
N VAL A 317 9.41 -28.63 20.89
CA VAL A 317 9.69 -29.89 21.59
C VAL A 317 9.16 -29.76 23.02
N ASP A 318 8.01 -30.41 23.25
CA ASP A 318 7.26 -30.61 24.51
C ASP A 318 7.12 -29.41 25.48
#